data_AF-A0A838IBP5-F1
#
_entry.id   AF-A0A838IBP5-F1
#
_cell.length_a   1.000
_cell.length_b   1.000
_cell.length_c   1.000
_cell.angle_alpha   90.00
_cell.angle_beta   90.00
_cell.angle_gamma   90.00
#
_symmetry.space_group_name_H-M   'P 1'
#
loop_
_entity.id
_entity.type
_entity.pdbx_description
1 polymer ?
#
loop_
_entity_poly.entity_id
_entity_poly.type
_entity_poly.pdbx_seq_one_letter_code
_entity_poly.pdbx_strand_id
1 'polypeptide(L)'
;MGSVGCLHLNGDEADVREILTYTTSAKLKLLAGSNSIVFIDEAQRISNIGLTLKLFTDQLKNIQVIATGSSAFELPGKVNEPLTGRKYEFMLYPISFAEMVQHHGLLEEKRLLEHRLIFGYYPEIVTKQGEEKELLKLLADSYLYKDLLILEQIKKPVLLEKLLKALALQVGSEVSYYELAQTIQAD
;
A
#
# COMPACT_ATOMS: atom_id res chain seq x y z
N MET A 1 -35.03 -7.33 -0.36
CA MET A 1 -33.80 -6.55 -0.08
C MET A 1 -33.25 -6.12 -1.43
N GLY A 2 -33.27 -4.83 -1.75
CA GLY A 2 -32.76 -4.34 -3.03
C GLY A 2 -31.26 -4.61 -3.13
N SER A 3 -30.79 -5.03 -4.30
CA SER A 3 -29.36 -5.19 -4.57
C SER A 3 -28.65 -3.86 -4.32
N VAL A 4 -27.69 -3.87 -3.39
CA VAL A 4 -26.80 -2.74 -3.13
C VAL A 4 -25.98 -2.50 -4.39
N GLY A 5 -26.28 -1.44 -5.13
CA GLY A 5 -25.52 -1.06 -6.32
C GLY A 5 -24.15 -0.51 -5.94
N CYS A 6 -23.11 -0.98 -6.63
CA CYS A 6 -21.74 -0.51 -6.47
C CYS A 6 -21.25 0.07 -7.81
N LEU A 7 -20.78 1.31 -7.77
CA LEU A 7 -20.01 1.92 -8.84
C LEU A 7 -18.52 1.71 -8.58
N HIS A 8 -17.83 1.06 -9.50
CA HIS A 8 -16.38 0.87 -9.46
C HIS A 8 -15.69 1.87 -10.39
N LEU A 9 -14.70 2.61 -9.88
CA LEU A 9 -13.94 3.62 -10.60
C LEU A 9 -12.44 3.35 -10.42
N ASN A 10 -11.70 3.13 -11.50
CA ASN A 10 -10.27 2.82 -11.43
C ASN A 10 -9.41 4.06 -11.74
N GLY A 11 -8.61 4.50 -10.78
CA GLY A 11 -7.70 5.64 -10.92
C GLY A 11 -6.57 5.47 -11.95
N ASP A 12 -6.31 4.26 -12.44
CA ASP A 12 -5.39 4.03 -13.55
C ASP A 12 -5.99 4.42 -14.92
N GLU A 13 -7.32 4.55 -15.02
CA GLU A 13 -8.00 5.01 -16.22
C GLU A 13 -8.00 6.56 -16.31
N ALA A 14 -7.66 7.09 -17.48
CA ALA A 14 -7.42 8.52 -17.66
C ALA A 14 -8.72 9.36 -17.56
N ASP A 15 -9.80 8.84 -18.12
CA ASP A 15 -11.14 9.42 -18.05
C ASP A 15 -11.68 9.42 -16.62
N VAL A 16 -11.47 8.36 -15.84
CA VAL A 16 -11.82 8.33 -14.42
C VAL A 16 -11.07 9.42 -13.65
N ARG A 17 -9.76 9.56 -13.87
CA ARG A 17 -8.98 10.65 -13.24
C ARG A 17 -9.50 12.03 -13.61
N GLU A 18 -9.82 12.25 -14.89
CA GLU A 18 -10.33 13.54 -15.37
C GLU A 18 -11.68 13.88 -14.70
N ILE A 19 -12.60 12.93 -14.68
CA ILE A 19 -13.93 13.08 -14.08
C ILE A 19 -13.84 13.41 -12.59
N LEU A 20 -12.93 12.77 -11.85
CA LEU A 20 -12.82 12.91 -10.41
C LEU A 20 -11.92 14.07 -9.94
N THR A 21 -11.03 14.60 -10.80
CA THR A 21 -10.13 15.71 -10.44
C THR A 21 -10.87 17.06 -10.35
N TYR A 22 -11.82 17.34 -11.27
CA TYR A 22 -12.54 18.62 -11.35
C TYR A 22 -14.06 18.43 -11.23
N THR A 23 -14.47 17.80 -10.13
CA THR A 23 -15.86 17.40 -9.90
C THR A 23 -16.62 18.34 -8.96
N THR A 24 -17.93 18.17 -8.91
CA THR A 24 -18.84 18.85 -7.98
C THR A 24 -19.79 17.83 -7.36
N SER A 25 -20.42 18.16 -6.23
CA SER A 25 -21.41 17.26 -5.60
C SER A 25 -22.54 16.88 -6.55
N ALA A 26 -22.97 17.78 -7.44
CA ALA A 26 -23.97 17.49 -8.46
C ALA A 26 -23.47 16.47 -9.50
N LYS A 27 -22.24 16.63 -10.01
CA LYS A 27 -21.63 15.66 -10.94
C LYS A 27 -21.44 14.30 -10.27
N LEU A 28 -20.94 14.28 -9.04
CA LEU A 28 -20.76 13.04 -8.26
C LEU A 28 -22.09 12.31 -8.01
N LYS A 29 -23.17 13.05 -7.71
CA LYS A 29 -24.51 12.47 -7.55
C LYS A 29 -25.02 11.84 -8.84
N LEU A 30 -24.82 12.51 -9.99
CA LEU A 30 -25.19 11.96 -11.30
C LEU A 30 -24.35 10.72 -11.63
N LEU A 31 -23.04 10.78 -11.38
CA LEU A 31 -22.11 9.68 -11.61
C LEU A 31 -22.46 8.45 -10.79
N ALA A 32 -22.72 8.62 -9.49
CA ALA A 32 -23.12 7.53 -8.61
C ALA A 32 -24.50 6.96 -8.95
N GLY A 33 -25.42 7.78 -9.46
CA GLY A 33 -26.75 7.35 -9.86
C GLY A 33 -27.54 6.74 -8.70
N SER A 34 -27.99 5.50 -8.86
CA SER A 34 -28.70 4.73 -7.82
C SER A 34 -27.78 3.89 -6.94
N ASN A 35 -26.46 3.94 -7.16
CA ASN A 35 -25.51 3.17 -6.37
C ASN A 35 -25.38 3.76 -4.96
N SER A 36 -25.38 2.88 -3.97
CA SER A 36 -25.16 3.23 -2.56
C SER A 36 -23.70 3.08 -2.15
N ILE A 37 -22.87 2.45 -3.00
CA ILE A 37 -21.42 2.31 -2.80
C ILE A 37 -20.69 2.88 -4.01
N VAL A 38 -19.64 3.65 -3.76
CA VAL A 38 -18.64 4.06 -4.75
C VAL A 38 -17.29 3.53 -4.30
N PHE A 39 -16.72 2.65 -5.10
CA PHE A 39 -15.37 2.10 -4.89
C PHE A 39 -14.41 2.80 -5.84
N ILE A 40 -13.40 3.47 -5.29
CA ILE A 40 -12.37 4.19 -6.03
C ILE A 40 -11.05 3.44 -5.84
N ASP A 41 -10.62 2.74 -6.88
CA ASP A 41 -9.34 2.05 -6.87
C ASP A 41 -8.20 2.99 -7.23
N GLU A 42 -7.00 2.76 -6.67
CA GLU A 42 -5.80 3.56 -6.93
C GLU A 42 -6.02 5.08 -6.77
N ALA A 43 -6.74 5.47 -5.72
CA ALA A 43 -7.23 6.83 -5.48
C ALA A 43 -6.11 7.88 -5.41
N GLN A 44 -4.88 7.49 -5.05
CA GLN A 44 -3.71 8.37 -5.01
C GLN A 44 -3.30 8.90 -6.39
N ARG A 45 -3.75 8.26 -7.48
CA ARG A 45 -3.54 8.69 -8.87
C ARG A 45 -4.39 9.90 -9.25
N ILE A 46 -5.45 10.19 -8.48
CA ILE A 46 -6.38 11.27 -8.77
C ILE A 46 -5.91 12.53 -8.06
N SER A 47 -5.69 13.59 -8.84
CA SER A 47 -5.30 14.90 -8.31
C SER A 47 -6.39 15.47 -7.40
N ASN A 48 -5.99 16.01 -6.24
CA ASN A 48 -6.90 16.57 -5.23
C ASN A 48 -8.00 15.61 -4.74
N ILE A 49 -7.75 14.30 -4.77
CA ILE A 49 -8.72 13.26 -4.36
C ILE A 49 -9.34 13.51 -2.98
N GLY A 50 -8.59 14.06 -2.01
CA GLY A 50 -9.12 14.39 -0.69
C GLY A 50 -10.32 15.35 -0.72
N LEU A 51 -10.36 16.31 -1.65
CA LEU A 51 -11.52 17.21 -1.82
C LEU A 51 -12.71 16.47 -2.42
N THR A 52 -12.47 15.58 -3.38
CA THR A 52 -13.53 14.75 -3.99
C THR A 52 -14.17 13.82 -2.97
N LEU A 53 -13.35 13.15 -2.14
CA LEU A 53 -13.84 12.33 -1.03
C LEU A 53 -14.59 13.17 0.03
N LYS A 54 -14.13 14.40 0.30
CA LYS A 54 -14.81 15.34 1.19
C LYS A 54 -16.20 15.71 0.66
N LEU A 55 -16.35 15.92 -0.65
CA LEU A 55 -17.67 16.18 -1.26
C LEU A 55 -18.63 15.01 -1.07
N PHE A 56 -18.17 13.76 -1.24
CA PHE A 56 -19.01 12.59 -0.97
C PHE A 56 -19.47 12.55 0.49
N THR A 57 -18.54 12.66 1.44
CA THR A 57 -18.85 12.55 2.87
C THR A 57 -19.73 13.70 3.39
N ASP A 58 -19.51 14.93 2.92
CA ASP A 58 -20.26 16.11 3.37
C ASP A 58 -21.63 16.25 2.68
N GLN A 59 -21.72 15.94 1.38
CA GLN A 59 -22.90 16.25 0.55
C GLN A 59 -23.73 15.03 0.15
N LEU A 60 -23.15 13.83 0.15
CA LEU A 60 -23.78 12.61 -0.36
C LEU A 60 -23.85 11.52 0.72
N LYS A 61 -24.53 11.83 1.83
CA LYS A 61 -24.59 11.00 3.04
C LYS A 61 -25.17 9.59 2.86
N ASN A 62 -25.90 9.35 1.77
CA ASN A 62 -26.48 8.05 1.43
C ASN A 62 -25.53 7.16 0.62
N ILE A 63 -24.32 7.64 0.31
CA ILE A 63 -23.31 6.92 -0.46
C ILE A 63 -22.14 6.61 0.45
N GLN A 64 -21.80 5.32 0.56
CA GLN A 64 -20.56 4.88 1.17
C GLN A 64 -19.45 4.93 0.13
N VAL A 65 -18.34 5.58 0.47
CA VAL A 65 -17.15 5.60 -0.39
C VAL A 65 -16.07 4.72 0.21
N ILE A 66 -15.50 3.86 -0.62
CA ILE A 66 -14.33 3.05 -0.31
C ILE A 66 -13.24 3.49 -1.28
N ALA A 67 -12.08 3.88 -0.77
CA ALA A 67 -10.94 4.27 -1.57
C ALA A 67 -9.73 3.43 -1.19
N THR A 68 -9.06 2.86 -2.17
CA THR A 68 -7.83 2.09 -2.00
C THR A 68 -6.65 2.85 -2.59
N GLY A 69 -5.44 2.43 -2.23
CA GLY A 69 -4.22 2.91 -2.84
C GLY A 69 -3.03 2.09 -2.40
N SER A 70 -2.22 1.65 -3.36
CA SER A 70 -1.01 0.87 -3.12
C SER A 70 0.13 1.69 -2.49
N SER A 71 0.08 3.03 -2.59
CA SER A 71 1.11 3.91 -2.02
C SER A 71 0.73 4.40 -0.62
N ALA A 72 1.30 3.74 0.40
CA ALA A 72 1.05 4.04 1.81
C ALA A 72 1.41 5.47 2.25
N PHE A 73 2.28 6.17 1.51
CA PHE A 73 2.70 7.56 1.82
C PHE A 73 1.89 8.62 1.08
N GLU A 74 1.56 8.38 -0.20
CA GLU A 74 0.92 9.40 -1.04
C GLU A 74 -0.56 9.61 -0.70
N LEU A 75 -1.29 8.53 -0.46
CA LEU A 75 -2.74 8.63 -0.23
C LEU A 75 -3.02 9.35 1.10
N PRO A 76 -2.42 8.97 2.26
CA PRO A 76 -2.63 9.67 3.51
C PRO A 76 -2.25 11.15 3.41
N GLY A 77 -1.13 11.50 2.76
CA GLY A 77 -0.72 12.89 2.56
C GLY A 77 -1.76 13.73 1.79
N LYS A 78 -2.40 13.17 0.76
CA LYS A 78 -3.41 13.85 -0.08
C LYS A 78 -4.81 13.89 0.54
N VAL A 79 -5.12 13.02 1.51
CA VAL A 79 -6.49 12.88 2.08
C VAL A 79 -6.61 13.25 3.55
N ASN A 80 -5.51 13.38 4.30
CA ASN A 80 -5.56 13.61 5.76
C ASN A 80 -6.21 14.94 6.14
N GLU A 81 -5.77 16.06 5.58
CA GLU A 81 -6.35 17.36 5.93
C GLU A 81 -7.82 17.49 5.51
N PRO A 82 -8.24 17.09 4.29
CA PRO A 82 -9.63 17.25 3.87
C PRO A 82 -10.62 16.35 4.62
N LEU A 83 -10.19 15.17 5.11
CA LEU A 83 -11.05 14.13 5.71
C LEU A 83 -10.85 13.92 7.21
N THR A 84 -10.15 14.83 7.91
CA THR A 84 -9.94 14.70 9.36
C THR A 84 -11.28 14.48 10.09
N GLY A 85 -11.36 13.42 10.89
CA GLY A 85 -12.55 13.01 11.65
C GLY A 85 -13.71 12.42 10.82
N ARG A 86 -13.52 12.24 9.51
CA ARG A 86 -14.57 11.80 8.55
C ARG A 86 -14.17 10.59 7.72
N LYS A 87 -13.10 9.90 8.11
CA LYS A 87 -12.65 8.66 7.47
C LYS A 87 -12.34 7.59 8.52
N TYR A 88 -12.50 6.34 8.10
CA TYR A 88 -11.84 5.20 8.71
C TYR A 88 -10.68 4.80 7.81
N GLU A 89 -9.54 4.52 8.42
CA GLU A 89 -8.33 4.12 7.71
C GLU A 89 -7.98 2.70 8.11
N PHE A 90 -7.73 1.87 7.10
CA PHE A 90 -7.35 0.47 7.28
C PHE A 90 -6.06 0.24 6.51
N MET A 91 -5.07 -0.32 7.20
CA MET A 91 -3.83 -0.77 6.56
C MET A 91 -3.91 -2.29 6.39
N LEU A 92 -3.79 -2.74 5.16
CA LEU A 92 -3.73 -4.18 4.85
C LEU A 92 -2.27 -4.60 4.87
N TYR A 93 -1.90 -5.37 5.89
CA TYR A 93 -0.57 -5.95 6.01
C TYR A 93 -0.47 -7.26 5.20
N PRO A 94 0.75 -7.74 4.91
CA PRO A 94 0.96 -9.12 4.49
C PRO A 94 0.32 -10.11 5.48
N ILE A 95 0.13 -11.35 5.02
CA ILE A 95 -0.53 -12.38 5.83
C ILE A 95 0.27 -12.59 7.12
N SER A 96 -0.42 -12.68 8.25
CA SER A 96 0.21 -12.93 9.53
C SER A 96 0.50 -14.42 9.75
N PHE A 97 1.46 -14.71 10.63
CA PHE A 97 1.70 -16.08 11.11
C PHE A 97 0.41 -16.71 11.67
N ALA A 98 -0.40 -15.93 12.38
CA ALA A 98 -1.65 -16.42 12.97
C ALA A 98 -2.68 -16.83 11.90
N GLU A 99 -2.84 -16.04 10.84
CA GLU A 99 -3.71 -16.40 9.71
C GLU A 99 -3.20 -17.65 9.00
N MET A 100 -1.89 -17.79 8.83
CA MET A 100 -1.32 -19.00 8.24
C MET A 100 -1.46 -20.23 9.14
N VAL A 101 -1.35 -20.06 10.46
CA VAL A 101 -1.63 -21.14 11.43
C VAL A 101 -3.10 -21.55 11.38
N GLN A 102 -4.03 -20.61 11.20
CA GLN A 102 -5.45 -20.95 10.99
C GLN A 102 -5.67 -21.70 9.67
N HIS A 103 -4.87 -21.42 8.64
CA HIS A 103 -5.00 -22.03 7.31
C HIS A 103 -4.36 -23.42 7.22
N HIS A 104 -3.11 -23.60 7.66
CA HIS A 104 -2.36 -24.87 7.55
C HIS A 104 -2.25 -25.67 8.85
N GLY A 105 -2.56 -25.06 10.00
CA GLY A 105 -2.33 -25.63 11.32
C GLY A 105 -0.94 -25.29 11.88
N LEU A 106 -0.85 -25.25 13.21
CA LEU A 106 0.36 -24.81 13.93
C LEU A 106 1.59 -25.67 13.63
N LEU A 107 1.42 -26.99 13.52
CA LEU A 107 2.54 -27.90 13.31
C LEU A 107 3.19 -27.65 11.95
N GLU A 108 2.39 -27.42 10.91
CA GLU A 108 2.89 -27.22 9.55
C GLU A 108 3.54 -25.85 9.40
N GLU A 109 2.93 -24.78 9.91
CA GLU A 109 3.57 -23.45 9.88
C GLU A 109 4.84 -23.38 10.74
N LYS A 110 4.93 -24.17 11.82
CA LYS A 110 6.20 -24.30 12.56
C LYS A 110 7.29 -24.98 11.73
N ARG A 111 6.97 -25.96 10.90
CA ARG A 111 7.94 -26.60 9.99
C ARG A 111 8.41 -25.64 8.91
N LEU A 112 7.53 -24.74 8.47
CA LEU A 112 7.84 -23.72 7.47
C LEU A 112 8.53 -22.48 8.06
N LEU A 113 8.71 -22.39 9.38
CA LEU A 113 9.19 -21.17 10.04
C LEU A 113 10.47 -20.61 9.41
N GLU A 114 11.46 -21.45 9.12
CA GLU A 114 12.71 -21.00 8.47
C GLU A 114 12.45 -20.41 7.08
N HIS A 115 11.63 -21.07 6.26
CA HIS A 115 11.21 -20.55 4.96
C HIS A 115 10.50 -19.21 5.10
N ARG A 116 9.61 -19.09 6.08
CA ARG A 116 8.86 -17.84 6.36
C ARG A 116 9.72 -16.71 6.91
N LEU A 117 10.76 -17.02 7.67
CA LEU A 117 11.72 -16.01 8.15
C LEU A 117 12.59 -15.46 7.01
N ILE A 118 12.89 -16.29 6.01
CA ILE A 118 13.69 -15.89 4.84
C ILE A 118 12.83 -15.15 3.81
N PHE A 119 11.66 -15.70 3.48
CA PHE A 119 10.86 -15.24 2.35
C PHE A 119 9.64 -14.38 2.76
N GLY A 120 9.26 -14.40 4.04
CA GLY A 120 8.14 -13.63 4.55
C GLY A 120 6.77 -14.20 4.16
N TYR A 121 5.74 -13.34 4.32
CA TYR A 121 4.33 -13.69 4.13
C TYR A 121 3.61 -12.77 3.13
N TYR A 122 4.34 -12.18 2.18
CA TYR A 122 3.67 -11.48 1.08
C TYR A 122 2.74 -12.46 0.36
N PRO A 123 1.49 -12.08 0.03
CA PRO A 123 0.51 -13.01 -0.52
C PRO A 123 1.01 -13.81 -1.73
N GLU A 124 1.72 -13.15 -2.65
CA GLU A 124 2.32 -13.81 -3.82
C GLU A 124 3.42 -14.80 -3.46
N ILE A 125 4.20 -14.53 -2.42
CA ILE A 125 5.26 -15.42 -1.93
C ILE A 125 4.66 -16.68 -1.29
N VAL A 126 3.57 -16.51 -0.54
CA VAL A 126 2.90 -17.63 0.12
C VAL A 126 2.17 -18.53 -0.88
N THR A 127 1.62 -17.94 -1.95
CA THR A 127 0.79 -18.64 -2.93
C THR A 127 1.57 -19.26 -4.10
N LYS A 128 2.78 -18.77 -4.41
CA LYS A 128 3.62 -19.26 -5.53
C LYS A 128 4.93 -19.90 -5.02
N GLN A 129 4.84 -21.14 -4.55
CA GLN A 129 6.01 -21.87 -4.05
C GLN A 129 7.01 -22.18 -5.18
N GLY A 130 8.30 -21.99 -4.90
CA GLY A 130 9.40 -22.19 -5.85
C GLY A 130 9.83 -20.92 -6.61
N GLU A 131 9.04 -19.85 -6.56
CA GLU A 131 9.32 -18.56 -7.22
C GLU A 131 9.69 -17.45 -6.20
N GLU A 132 9.82 -17.79 -4.91
CA GLU A 132 9.88 -16.83 -3.81
C GLU A 132 11.04 -15.83 -3.96
N LYS A 133 12.21 -16.32 -4.37
CA LYS A 133 13.41 -15.50 -4.54
C LYS A 133 13.24 -14.47 -5.66
N GLU A 134 12.62 -14.88 -6.77
CA GLU A 134 12.41 -14.00 -7.92
C GLU A 134 11.35 -12.95 -7.59
N LEU A 135 10.23 -13.37 -7.00
CA LEU A 135 9.15 -12.49 -6.59
C LEU A 135 9.61 -11.47 -5.54
N LEU A 136 10.38 -11.87 -4.52
CA LEU A 136 10.93 -10.92 -3.55
C LEU A 136 11.88 -9.90 -4.17
N LYS A 137 12.68 -10.34 -5.14
CA LYS A 137 13.56 -9.42 -5.87
C LYS A 137 12.74 -8.38 -6.64
N LEU A 138 11.71 -8.83 -7.35
CA LEU A 138 10.78 -7.93 -8.05
C LEU A 138 10.07 -6.96 -7.09
N LEU A 139 9.61 -7.44 -5.93
CA LEU A 139 8.97 -6.59 -4.92
C LEU A 139 9.95 -5.55 -4.34
N ALA A 140 11.17 -5.95 -4.00
CA ALA A 140 12.20 -5.06 -3.50
C ALA A 140 12.58 -3.98 -4.55
N ASP A 141 12.79 -4.40 -5.80
CA ASP A 141 13.11 -3.52 -6.92
C ASP A 141 11.98 -2.52 -7.22
N SER A 142 10.72 -2.98 -7.16
CA SER A 142 9.55 -2.18 -7.58
C SER A 142 9.05 -1.21 -6.51
N TYR A 143 9.12 -1.60 -5.24
CA TYR A 143 8.52 -0.83 -4.14
C TYR A 143 9.58 -0.25 -3.21
N LEU A 144 10.48 -1.07 -2.66
CA LEU A 144 11.43 -0.61 -1.63
C LEU A 144 12.38 0.45 -2.19
N TYR A 145 13.05 0.15 -3.31
CA TYR A 145 13.98 1.12 -3.89
C TYR A 145 13.25 2.33 -4.47
N LYS A 146 12.13 2.13 -5.15
CA LYS A 146 11.37 3.23 -5.72
C LYS A 146 10.89 4.21 -4.64
N ASP A 147 10.29 3.70 -3.57
CA ASP A 147 9.76 4.56 -2.50
C ASP A 147 10.89 5.22 -1.70
N LEU A 148 11.98 4.51 -1.40
CA LEU A 148 13.16 5.09 -0.72
C LEU A 148 13.86 6.18 -1.56
N LEU A 149 13.95 6.00 -2.88
CA LEU A 149 14.55 6.97 -3.79
C LEU A 149 13.64 8.19 -4.06
N ILE A 150 12.33 8.06 -3.84
CA ILE A 150 11.36 9.16 -3.94
C ILE A 150 11.34 9.97 -2.64
N LEU A 151 11.43 9.31 -1.48
CA LEU A 151 11.34 9.96 -0.15
C LEU A 151 12.56 10.82 0.17
N GLU A 152 13.74 10.39 -0.26
CA GLU A 152 15.00 11.09 -0.06
C GLU A 152 15.68 11.21 -1.43
N GLN A 153 16.21 12.39 -1.79
CA GLN A 153 17.05 12.52 -3.00
C GLN A 153 18.39 11.81 -2.79
N ILE A 154 18.36 10.49 -2.58
CA ILE A 154 19.52 9.67 -2.24
C ILE A 154 20.48 9.73 -3.43
N LYS A 155 21.55 10.50 -3.24
CA LYS A 155 22.56 10.78 -4.28
C LYS A 155 23.38 9.54 -4.65
N LYS A 156 23.42 8.52 -3.78
CA LYS A 156 24.24 7.30 -3.94
C LYS A 156 23.41 6.02 -3.68
N PRO A 157 22.58 5.55 -4.63
CA PRO A 157 21.74 4.34 -4.48
C PRO A 157 22.53 3.07 -4.11
N VAL A 158 23.79 2.97 -4.56
CA VAL A 158 24.68 1.84 -4.25
C VAL A 158 24.99 1.73 -2.75
N LEU A 159 25.10 2.86 -2.04
CA LEU A 159 25.34 2.84 -0.59
C LEU A 159 24.12 2.33 0.17
N LEU A 160 22.91 2.62 -0.33
CA LEU A 160 21.66 2.12 0.26
C LEU A 160 21.58 0.59 0.16
N GLU A 161 21.89 0.01 -0.99
CA GLU A 161 21.93 -1.45 -1.14
C GLU A 161 22.95 -2.09 -0.19
N LYS A 162 24.15 -1.51 -0.08
CA LYS A 162 25.18 -2.00 0.86
C LYS A 162 24.70 -1.90 2.31
N LEU A 163 24.05 -0.81 2.69
CA LEU A 163 23.50 -0.60 4.02
C LEU A 163 22.41 -1.62 4.34
N LEU A 164 21.47 -1.83 3.43
CA LEU A 164 20.40 -2.82 3.58
C LEU A 164 20.98 -4.23 3.77
N LYS A 165 22.00 -4.61 3.00
CA LYS A 165 22.69 -5.90 3.15
C LYS A 165 23.43 -6.01 4.49
N ALA A 166 24.13 -4.96 4.92
CA ALA A 166 24.82 -4.94 6.20
C ALA A 166 23.84 -5.13 7.38
N LEU A 167 22.71 -4.41 7.35
CA LEU A 167 21.65 -4.55 8.34
C LEU A 167 21.01 -5.94 8.32
N ALA A 168 20.76 -6.49 7.14
CA ALA A 168 20.20 -7.84 6.98
C ALA A 168 21.13 -8.93 7.57
N LEU A 169 22.45 -8.76 7.46
CA LEU A 169 23.43 -9.68 8.05
C LEU A 169 23.58 -9.53 9.57
N GLN A 170 23.13 -8.39 10.13
CA GLN A 170 23.20 -8.08 11.55
C GLN A 170 21.83 -8.21 12.25
N VAL A 171 20.83 -8.83 11.61
CA VAL A 171 19.50 -9.03 12.21
C VAL A 171 19.64 -9.74 13.57
N GLY A 172 19.13 -9.08 14.63
CA GLY A 172 19.20 -9.58 16.00
C GLY A 172 20.48 -9.20 16.78
N SER A 173 21.40 -8.44 16.16
CA SER A 173 22.62 -7.92 16.79
C SER A 173 22.51 -6.42 17.08
N GLU A 174 23.39 -5.91 17.96
CA GLU A 174 23.56 -4.46 18.15
C GLU A 174 24.18 -3.83 16.91
N VAL A 175 23.68 -2.65 16.52
CA VAL A 175 24.10 -1.94 15.31
C VAL A 175 24.85 -0.67 15.68
N SER A 176 26.06 -0.49 15.13
CA SER A 176 26.86 0.73 15.31
C SER A 176 26.91 1.54 14.01
N TYR A 177 26.48 2.80 14.06
CA TYR A 177 26.53 3.70 12.89
C TYR A 177 27.95 3.87 12.32
N TYR A 178 28.97 3.88 13.20
CA TYR A 178 30.36 3.99 12.77
C TYR A 178 30.83 2.75 12.02
N GLU A 179 30.50 1.57 12.53
CA GLU A 179 30.82 0.29 11.90
C GLU A 179 30.10 0.14 10.56
N LEU A 180 28.81 0.47 10.51
CA LEU A 180 28.06 0.48 9.25
C LEU A 180 28.67 1.43 8.22
N ALA A 181 29.03 2.66 8.60
CA ALA A 181 29.63 3.63 7.68
C ALA A 181 30.95 3.10 7.07
N GLN A 182 31.80 2.47 7.89
CA GLN A 182 33.03 1.82 7.42
C GLN A 182 32.73 0.62 6.50
N THR A 183 31.82 -0.25 6.91
CA THR A 183 31.43 -1.46 6.17
C THR A 183 30.88 -1.12 4.77
N ILE A 184 30.07 -0.06 4.67
CA ILE A 184 29.50 0.36 3.38
C ILE A 184 30.38 1.31 2.58
N GLN A 185 31.48 1.81 3.19
CA GLN A 185 32.36 2.84 2.63
C GLN A 185 31.60 4.15 2.34
N ALA A 186 30.79 4.59 3.31
CA ALA A 186 30.17 5.90 3.27
C ALA A 186 31.17 6.96 3.78
N ASP A 187 31.36 8.02 3.00
CA ASP A 187 32.23 9.17 3.32
C ASP A 187 31.60 10.07 4.41
#